data_AF-A0A2D2D6E4-F1
#
_entry.id   AF-A0A2D2D6E4-F1
#
_cell.length_a   1.000
_cell.length_b   1.000
_cell.length_c   1.000
_cell.angle_alpha   90.00
_cell.angle_beta   90.00
_cell.angle_gamma   90.00
#
_symmetry.space_group_name_H-M   'P 1'
#
loop_
_entity.id
_entity.type
_entity.pdbx_description
1 polymer ?
#
loop_
_entity_poly.entity_id
_entity_poly.type
_entity_poly.pdbx_seq_one_letter_code
_entity_poly.pdbx_strand_id
1 'polypeptide(L)'
;MTVGVERFGFYGGVACVDVGRLAQARGLDPQRFNNLLMRRKSLHLPFEDPVSFAVNAAKPLVDALTAAERESIGLLIVASESGIDWGKSITSYVHPHLGLSRRCRMFEVKQACFGGAAAFMSAVGAVSSGQVRRALVIATDLARCVPHSYAEPAQGSAAVALLIGPEAEILALEPGASGSYGYEVMDSCRPTADIETGDVDLSLLSYLDCLEHSFLAYRDKVGPIDFQEHFAYLAWHTPFGGMVKGGHRTLMRKLKPGPPAAIEADFEKRLRPSLTFCQEVGNIYSGTMFLALAGVLARGDFAQPRRIGLFAYGSGCCSEFFSGMATKVGAARIEALDIDGALAGRLEMSIADYDLLLTRSVNSYVGQRDMTIDPGPFEPLLRSRLAGRLVLDSIAGYQRRYRWA
;
A
#
# COMPACT_ATOMS: atom_id res chain seq x y z
N MET A 1 21.28 9.03 -14.12
CA MET A 1 21.38 8.87 -12.65
C MET A 1 20.43 7.76 -12.27
N THR A 2 20.89 6.76 -11.51
CA THR A 2 20.00 5.71 -11.00
C THR A 2 19.11 6.33 -9.93
N VAL A 3 17.79 6.21 -10.06
CA VAL A 3 16.81 6.77 -9.11
C VAL A 3 15.89 5.64 -8.68
N GLY A 4 15.49 5.64 -7.42
CA GLY A 4 14.58 4.64 -6.90
C GLY A 4 14.45 4.68 -5.39
N VAL A 5 14.09 3.55 -4.78
CA VAL A 5 13.82 3.45 -3.36
C VAL A 5 15.12 3.29 -2.58
N GLU A 6 15.41 4.24 -1.69
CA GLU A 6 16.57 4.20 -0.78
C GLU A 6 16.20 3.59 0.58
N ARG A 7 15.03 3.95 1.10
CA ARG A 7 14.52 3.53 2.40
C ARG A 7 13.04 3.21 2.30
N PHE A 8 12.61 2.28 3.14
CA PHE A 8 11.25 1.79 3.21
C PHE A 8 10.78 1.85 4.66
N GLY A 9 9.54 2.26 4.87
CA GLY A 9 8.87 2.29 6.16
C GLY A 9 7.49 1.66 6.03
N PHE A 10 7.02 1.02 7.10
CA PHE A 10 5.74 0.33 7.11
C PHE A 10 5.06 0.50 8.46
N TYR A 11 3.74 0.69 8.42
CA TYR A 11 2.88 0.63 9.60
C TYR A 11 1.57 -0.06 9.26
N GLY A 12 1.38 -1.27 9.81
CA GLY A 12 0.21 -2.14 9.58
C GLY A 12 -0.85 -2.08 10.67
N GLY A 13 -0.89 -0.99 11.45
CA GLY A 13 -1.75 -0.85 12.63
C GLY A 13 -1.30 -1.70 13.82
N VAL A 14 -1.99 -1.56 14.95
CA VAL A 14 -1.75 -2.34 16.19
C VAL A 14 -2.79 -3.43 16.43
N ALA A 15 -3.82 -3.50 15.59
CA ALA A 15 -4.92 -4.45 15.69
C ALA A 15 -5.19 -5.12 14.34
N CYS A 16 -5.69 -6.35 14.40
CA CYS A 16 -6.11 -7.14 13.26
C CYS A 16 -7.30 -8.04 13.63
N VAL A 17 -7.95 -8.61 12.62
CA VAL A 17 -8.95 -9.66 12.81
C VAL A 17 -8.61 -10.84 11.89
N ASP A 18 -8.82 -12.05 12.40
CA ASP A 18 -8.73 -13.27 11.61
C ASP A 18 -9.87 -13.31 10.60
N VAL A 19 -9.49 -13.38 9.33
CA VAL A 19 -10.40 -13.24 8.20
C VAL A 19 -11.23 -14.52 8.02
N GLY A 20 -10.72 -15.68 8.46
CA GLY A 20 -11.45 -16.94 8.48
C GLY A 20 -12.56 -16.95 9.53
N ARG A 21 -12.28 -16.50 10.77
CA ARG A 21 -13.28 -16.30 11.82
C ARG A 21 -14.34 -15.29 11.40
N LEU A 22 -13.92 -14.20 10.75
CA LEU A 22 -14.84 -13.20 10.22
C LEU A 22 -15.78 -13.81 9.17
N ALA A 23 -15.24 -14.56 8.20
CA ALA A 23 -16.04 -15.22 7.18
C ALA A 23 -17.07 -16.19 7.79
N GLN A 24 -16.67 -16.97 8.79
CA GLN A 24 -17.57 -17.86 9.54
C GLN A 24 -18.69 -17.09 10.25
N ALA A 25 -18.34 -16.01 10.97
CA ALA A 25 -19.32 -15.19 11.68
C ALA A 25 -20.31 -14.47 10.76
N ARG A 26 -19.91 -14.19 9.52
CA ARG A 26 -20.76 -13.58 8.49
C ARG A 26 -21.53 -14.61 7.63
N GLY A 27 -21.30 -15.91 7.83
CA GLY A 27 -21.93 -16.96 7.03
C GLY A 27 -21.47 -17.00 5.57
N LEU A 28 -20.23 -16.57 5.29
CA LEU A 28 -19.66 -16.60 3.94
C LEU A 28 -19.27 -18.02 3.54
N ASP A 29 -19.35 -18.33 2.25
CA ASP A 29 -18.97 -19.65 1.71
C ASP A 29 -17.47 -19.94 1.93
N PRO A 30 -17.11 -21.01 2.67
CA PRO A 30 -15.72 -21.40 2.92
C PRO A 30 -14.92 -21.70 1.64
N GLN A 31 -15.55 -22.22 0.59
CA GLN A 31 -14.84 -22.52 -0.66
C GLN A 31 -14.43 -21.24 -1.38
N ARG A 32 -15.36 -20.30 -1.53
CA ARG A 32 -15.06 -18.96 -2.07
C ARG A 32 -14.02 -18.23 -1.23
N PHE A 33 -14.07 -18.39 0.09
CA PHE A 33 -13.12 -17.79 1.02
C PHE A 33 -11.67 -18.29 0.85
N ASN A 34 -11.47 -19.61 0.78
CA ASN A 34 -10.13 -20.19 0.62
C ASN A 34 -9.44 -19.73 -0.68
N ASN A 35 -10.22 -19.40 -1.70
CA ASN A 35 -9.72 -18.85 -2.95
C ASN A 35 -9.22 -17.40 -2.83
N LEU A 36 -9.61 -16.66 -1.80
CA LEU A 36 -9.12 -15.28 -1.57
C LEU A 36 -7.64 -15.26 -1.20
N LEU A 37 -7.12 -16.36 -0.64
CA LEU A 37 -5.76 -16.46 -0.12
C LEU A 37 -5.48 -15.35 0.91
N MET A 38 -6.32 -15.20 1.92
CA MET A 38 -6.19 -14.21 2.99
C MET A 38 -6.16 -14.87 4.36
N ARG A 39 -5.47 -14.26 5.32
CA ARG A 39 -5.34 -14.78 6.70
C ARG A 39 -5.86 -13.78 7.72
N ARG A 40 -5.30 -12.58 7.73
CA ARG A 40 -5.67 -11.50 8.66
C ARG A 40 -5.85 -10.20 7.88
N LYS A 41 -6.66 -9.29 8.41
CA LYS A 41 -6.75 -7.91 7.91
C LYS A 41 -6.41 -6.93 9.03
N SER A 42 -5.70 -5.87 8.69
CA SER A 42 -5.36 -4.78 9.60
C SER A 42 -6.57 -3.90 9.88
N LEU A 43 -6.65 -3.41 11.11
CA LEU A 43 -7.70 -2.52 11.57
C LEU A 43 -7.08 -1.18 12.01
N HIS A 44 -7.84 -0.10 11.85
CA HIS A 44 -7.53 1.19 12.46
C HIS A 44 -8.46 1.45 13.63
N LEU A 45 -7.94 2.06 14.69
CA LEU A 45 -8.68 2.40 15.89
C LEU A 45 -9.27 3.83 15.79
N PRO A 46 -10.23 4.22 16.65
CA PRO A 46 -10.88 5.53 16.56
C PRO A 46 -9.94 6.74 16.69
N PHE A 47 -8.80 6.57 17.36
CA PHE A 47 -7.72 7.56 17.51
C PHE A 47 -6.60 7.38 16.48
N GLU A 48 -6.84 6.64 15.40
CA GLU A 48 -5.95 6.56 14.26
C GLU A 48 -6.67 7.06 12.99
N ASP A 49 -5.96 7.86 12.21
CA ASP A 49 -6.40 8.38 10.92
C ASP A 49 -5.27 8.24 9.87
N PRO A 50 -5.48 8.60 8.60
CA PRO A 50 -4.44 8.50 7.56
C PRO A 50 -3.17 9.30 7.88
N VAL A 51 -3.26 10.40 8.63
CA VAL A 51 -2.08 11.18 9.05
C VAL A 51 -1.27 10.37 10.06
N SER A 52 -1.93 9.81 11.08
CA SER A 52 -1.25 8.99 12.10
C SER A 52 -0.58 7.76 11.48
N PHE A 53 -1.25 7.07 10.55
CA PHE A 53 -0.69 5.94 9.82
C PHE A 53 0.53 6.36 8.98
N ALA A 54 0.42 7.45 8.22
CA ALA A 54 1.52 8.00 7.43
C ALA A 54 2.74 8.36 8.28
N VAL A 55 2.54 9.07 9.39
CA VAL A 55 3.64 9.44 10.30
C VAL A 55 4.24 8.19 10.93
N ASN A 56 3.44 7.24 11.41
CA ASN A 56 3.95 6.03 12.05
C ASN A 56 4.72 5.11 11.09
N ALA A 57 4.40 5.12 9.79
CA ALA A 57 5.18 4.43 8.76
C ALA A 57 6.49 5.17 8.43
N ALA A 58 6.47 6.49 8.36
CA ALA A 58 7.63 7.29 7.93
C ALA A 58 8.60 7.64 9.07
N LYS A 59 8.15 7.72 10.32
CA LYS A 59 8.95 8.20 11.46
C LYS A 59 10.23 7.38 11.69
N PRO A 60 10.20 6.03 11.76
CA PRO A 60 11.43 5.24 11.93
C PRO A 60 12.42 5.44 10.78
N LEU A 61 11.92 5.58 9.55
CA LEU A 61 12.72 5.87 8.37
C LEU A 61 13.40 7.24 8.49
N VAL A 62 12.66 8.29 8.84
CA VAL A 62 13.19 9.65 8.95
C VAL A 62 14.16 9.80 10.11
N ASP A 63 13.89 9.14 11.24
CA ASP A 63 14.77 9.16 12.42
C ASP A 63 16.12 8.50 12.16
N ALA A 64 16.18 7.53 11.24
CA ALA A 64 17.41 6.86 10.85
C ALA A 64 18.27 7.70 9.87
N LEU A 65 17.76 8.83 9.36
CA LEU A 65 18.51 9.69 8.45
C LEU A 65 19.46 10.62 9.21
N THR A 66 20.60 10.92 8.61
CA THR A 66 21.44 12.04 9.03
C THR A 66 20.70 13.37 8.84
N ALA A 67 21.13 14.41 9.56
CA ALA A 67 20.55 15.75 9.41
C ALA A 67 20.63 16.27 7.96
N ALA A 68 21.73 15.99 7.26
CA ALA A 68 21.91 16.39 5.87
C ALA A 68 20.97 15.64 4.90
N GLU A 69 20.76 14.34 5.13
CA GLU A 69 19.81 13.55 4.34
C GLU A 69 18.38 14.02 4.57
N ARG A 70 17.98 14.26 5.82
CA ARG A 70 16.65 14.79 6.14
C ARG A 70 16.42 16.17 5.52
N GLU A 71 17.40 17.06 5.57
CA GLU A 71 17.32 18.40 4.97
C GLU A 71 17.23 18.35 3.43
N SER A 72 17.71 17.27 2.80
CA SER A 72 17.66 17.09 1.34
C SER A 72 16.29 16.67 0.80
N ILE A 73 15.33 16.35 1.67
CA ILE A 73 13.96 16.02 1.29
C ILE A 73 13.25 17.31 0.86
N GLY A 74 13.20 17.54 -0.46
CA GLY A 74 12.59 18.73 -1.06
C GLY A 74 11.15 18.52 -1.54
N LEU A 75 10.63 17.30 -1.42
CA LEU A 75 9.30 16.91 -1.89
C LEU A 75 8.70 15.86 -0.96
N LEU A 76 7.45 16.11 -0.52
CA LEU A 76 6.62 15.19 0.23
C LEU A 76 5.32 14.99 -0.52
N ILE A 77 5.03 13.75 -0.91
CA ILE A 77 3.78 13.36 -1.57
C ILE A 77 3.09 12.32 -0.70
N VAL A 78 1.83 12.56 -0.35
CA VAL A 78 0.97 11.52 0.20
C VAL A 78 0.02 11.03 -0.89
N ALA A 79 -0.07 9.72 -1.07
CA ALA A 79 -1.10 9.09 -1.88
C ALA A 79 -2.17 8.51 -0.95
N SER A 80 -3.43 8.85 -1.21
CA SER A 80 -4.56 8.34 -0.44
C SER A 80 -5.87 8.46 -1.21
N GLU A 81 -6.75 7.49 -1.00
CA GLU A 81 -8.19 7.57 -1.29
C GLU A 81 -9.01 7.68 0.01
N SER A 82 -8.34 7.97 1.12
CA SER A 82 -8.88 8.12 2.47
C SER A 82 -8.73 9.56 2.98
N GLY A 83 -8.71 10.55 2.08
CA GLY A 83 -8.46 11.96 2.37
C GLY A 83 -9.35 12.54 3.48
N ILE A 84 -8.80 13.54 4.17
CA ILE A 84 -9.41 14.15 5.36
C ILE A 84 -10.00 15.55 5.14
N ASP A 85 -9.76 16.12 3.96
CA ASP A 85 -10.22 17.45 3.53
C ASP A 85 -10.26 17.50 2.00
N TRP A 86 -11.00 18.45 1.43
CA TRP A 86 -11.12 18.62 -0.03
C TRP A 86 -9.98 19.42 -0.67
N GLY A 87 -9.28 20.25 0.12
CA GLY A 87 -8.17 21.08 -0.35
C GLY A 87 -6.88 20.90 0.46
N LYS A 88 -6.97 20.80 1.79
CA LYS A 88 -5.82 20.67 2.67
C LYS A 88 -5.29 19.22 2.66
N SER A 89 -4.13 19.03 2.06
CA SER A 89 -3.48 17.71 1.99
C SER A 89 -3.07 17.15 3.37
N ILE A 90 -3.10 15.81 3.49
CA ILE A 90 -2.53 15.02 4.59
C ILE A 90 -1.06 15.43 4.84
N THR A 91 -0.31 15.71 3.77
CA THR A 91 1.09 16.15 3.85
C THR A 91 1.30 17.34 4.77
N SER A 92 0.34 18.26 4.86
CA SER A 92 0.45 19.45 5.71
C SER A 92 0.43 19.14 7.21
N TYR A 93 -0.14 17.99 7.63
CA TYR A 93 -0.05 17.48 8.99
C TYR A 93 1.17 16.57 9.18
N VAL A 94 1.47 15.71 8.21
CA VAL A 94 2.62 14.78 8.26
C VAL A 94 3.96 15.54 8.36
N HIS A 95 4.13 16.59 7.56
CA HIS A 95 5.37 17.36 7.45
C HIS A 95 5.94 17.83 8.80
N PRO A 96 5.20 18.55 9.66
CA PRO A 96 5.72 18.99 10.95
C PRO A 96 5.98 17.84 11.93
N HIS A 97 5.19 16.77 11.91
CA HIS A 97 5.38 15.61 12.80
C HIS A 97 6.64 14.79 12.45
N LEU A 98 7.12 14.87 11.22
CA LEU A 98 8.40 14.29 10.78
C LEU A 98 9.58 15.25 10.90
N GLY A 99 9.36 16.52 11.28
CA GLY A 99 10.42 17.52 11.44
C GLY A 99 11.18 17.82 10.14
N LEU A 100 10.46 17.82 9.00
CA LEU A 100 11.05 18.08 7.69
C LEU A 100 11.33 19.57 7.45
N SER A 101 12.24 19.86 6.54
CA SER A 101 12.56 21.24 6.13
C SER A 101 11.34 21.95 5.54
N ARG A 102 11.18 23.24 5.84
CA ARG A 102 10.14 24.07 5.21
C ARG A 102 10.40 24.33 3.72
N ARG A 103 11.62 24.06 3.23
CA ARG A 103 11.95 24.06 1.79
C ARG A 103 11.52 22.76 1.11
N CYS A 104 10.24 22.42 1.27
CA CYS A 104 9.67 21.16 0.80
C CYS A 104 8.35 21.43 0.07
N ARG A 105 8.23 20.95 -1.17
CA ARG A 105 6.94 20.88 -1.87
C ARG A 105 6.07 19.81 -1.21
N MET A 106 4.79 20.09 -1.05
CA MET A 106 3.85 19.21 -0.36
C MET A 106 2.53 19.16 -1.12
N PHE A 107 2.07 17.96 -1.48
CA PHE A 107 0.76 17.76 -2.07
C PHE A 107 0.24 16.34 -1.88
N GLU A 108 -1.04 16.14 -2.14
CA GLU A 108 -1.70 14.84 -2.08
C GLU A 108 -2.06 14.39 -3.50
N VAL A 109 -1.93 13.09 -3.77
CA VAL A 109 -2.28 12.46 -5.04
C VAL A 109 -3.43 11.49 -4.80
N LYS A 110 -4.44 11.54 -5.68
CA LYS A 110 -5.58 10.64 -5.66
C LYS A 110 -5.80 10.06 -7.06
N GLN A 111 -5.75 8.74 -7.15
CA GLN A 111 -6.25 7.95 -8.28
C GLN A 111 -6.46 6.51 -7.81
N ALA A 112 -7.45 6.34 -6.92
CA ALA A 112 -7.69 5.08 -6.20
C ALA A 112 -6.37 4.40 -5.73
N CYS A 113 -6.28 3.08 -5.84
CA CYS A 113 -5.10 2.29 -5.53
C CYS A 113 -3.88 2.61 -6.43
N PHE A 114 -4.06 3.22 -7.60
CA PHE A 114 -2.96 3.68 -8.46
C PHE A 114 -2.26 4.93 -7.90
N GLY A 115 -2.89 5.65 -6.97
CA GLY A 115 -2.35 6.88 -6.38
C GLY A 115 -0.93 6.72 -5.84
N GLY A 116 -0.60 5.55 -5.27
CA GLY A 116 0.74 5.26 -4.76
C GLY A 116 1.80 5.20 -5.86
N ALA A 117 1.50 4.54 -6.98
CA ALA A 117 2.38 4.49 -8.13
C ALA A 117 2.50 5.87 -8.83
N ALA A 118 1.40 6.61 -8.94
CA ALA A 118 1.41 7.98 -9.46
C ALA A 118 2.30 8.92 -8.63
N ALA A 119 2.20 8.85 -7.30
CA ALA A 119 3.06 9.60 -6.38
C ALA A 119 4.53 9.18 -6.51
N PHE A 120 4.80 7.87 -6.60
CA PHE A 120 6.12 7.31 -6.79
C PHE A 120 6.77 7.77 -8.11
N MET A 121 6.08 7.65 -9.23
CA MET A 121 6.60 8.09 -10.53
C MET A 121 6.78 9.61 -10.61
N SER A 122 5.91 10.39 -9.96
CA SER A 122 6.07 11.84 -9.84
C SER A 122 7.34 12.21 -9.04
N ALA A 123 7.60 11.51 -7.94
CA ALA A 123 8.81 11.68 -7.14
C ALA A 123 10.07 11.29 -7.91
N VAL A 124 10.05 10.15 -8.61
CA VAL A 124 11.13 9.70 -9.49
C VAL A 124 11.43 10.75 -10.56
N GLY A 125 10.41 11.31 -11.22
CA GLY A 125 10.58 12.38 -12.20
C GLY A 125 11.20 13.65 -11.60
N ALA A 126 10.76 14.06 -10.41
CA ALA A 126 11.29 15.23 -9.71
C ALA A 126 12.76 15.07 -9.30
N VAL A 127 13.15 13.87 -8.82
CA VAL A 127 14.55 13.54 -8.49
C VAL A 127 15.39 13.44 -9.77
N SER A 128 14.90 12.72 -10.79
CA SER A 128 15.63 12.50 -12.05
C SER A 128 15.89 13.80 -12.81
N SER A 129 15.00 14.79 -12.70
CA SER A 129 15.17 16.12 -13.28
C SER A 129 16.06 17.06 -12.45
N GLY A 130 16.48 16.64 -11.26
CA GLY A 130 17.31 17.45 -10.35
C GLY A 130 16.56 18.57 -9.62
N GLN A 131 15.22 18.63 -9.71
CA GLN A 131 14.45 19.66 -8.99
C GLN A 131 14.47 19.46 -7.48
N VAL A 132 14.66 18.22 -7.01
CA VAL A 132 14.89 17.86 -5.61
C VAL A 132 15.95 16.77 -5.55
N ARG A 133 16.69 16.70 -4.43
CA ARG A 133 17.64 15.61 -4.22
C ARG A 133 16.94 14.33 -3.74
N ARG A 134 16.01 14.46 -2.80
CA ARG A 134 15.17 13.36 -2.32
C ARG A 134 13.72 13.77 -2.22
N ALA A 135 12.85 12.76 -2.36
CA ALA A 135 11.42 12.88 -2.18
C ALA A 135 10.92 11.81 -1.22
N LEU A 136 10.03 12.16 -0.30
CA LEU A 136 9.34 11.23 0.57
C LEU A 136 7.94 10.97 0.00
N VAL A 137 7.66 9.73 -0.36
CA VAL A 137 6.33 9.29 -0.83
C VAL A 137 5.71 8.43 0.26
N ILE A 138 4.47 8.71 0.66
CA ILE A 138 3.76 7.92 1.65
C ILE A 138 2.40 7.54 1.08
N ALA A 139 2.17 6.24 0.91
CA ALA A 139 0.87 5.68 0.57
C ALA A 139 0.16 5.29 1.87
N THR A 140 -0.99 5.88 2.16
CA THR A 140 -1.71 5.66 3.43
C THR A 140 -3.21 5.58 3.16
N ASP A 141 -3.83 4.49 3.61
CA ASP A 141 -5.26 4.31 3.43
C ASP A 141 -5.88 3.55 4.58
N LEU A 142 -7.15 3.89 4.83
CA LEU A 142 -8.00 3.25 5.81
C LEU A 142 -9.17 2.56 5.10
N ALA A 143 -9.46 1.35 5.56
CA ALA A 143 -10.61 0.59 5.12
C ALA A 143 -11.90 1.35 5.42
N ARG A 144 -12.78 1.44 4.42
CA ARG A 144 -14.20 1.79 4.59
C ARG A 144 -14.96 0.48 4.58
N CYS A 145 -14.99 -0.19 5.74
CA CYS A 145 -15.54 -1.54 5.82
C CYS A 145 -16.98 -1.55 5.31
N VAL A 146 -17.30 -2.46 4.40
CA VAL A 146 -18.66 -2.72 3.91
C VAL A 146 -19.14 -4.02 4.57
N PRO A 147 -19.75 -3.98 5.77
CA PRO A 147 -20.01 -5.17 6.56
C PRO A 147 -20.95 -6.13 5.84
N HIS A 148 -20.80 -7.43 6.11
CA HIS A 148 -21.60 -8.50 5.49
C HIS A 148 -21.43 -8.63 3.97
N SER A 149 -20.34 -8.10 3.41
CA SER A 149 -19.98 -8.25 2.00
C SER A 149 -18.74 -9.15 1.82
N TYR A 150 -18.54 -9.65 0.60
CA TYR A 150 -17.29 -10.33 0.24
C TYR A 150 -16.07 -9.38 0.17
N ALA A 151 -16.27 -8.07 0.23
CA ALA A 151 -15.20 -7.08 0.33
C ALA A 151 -14.72 -6.86 1.78
N GLU A 152 -15.58 -7.07 2.77
CA GLU A 152 -15.24 -6.90 4.20
C GLU A 152 -13.97 -7.69 4.61
N PRO A 153 -13.78 -8.96 4.21
CA PRO A 153 -12.55 -9.71 4.45
C PRO A 153 -11.29 -9.07 3.85
N ALA A 154 -11.45 -8.40 2.70
CA ALA A 154 -10.34 -7.91 1.89
C ALA A 154 -9.82 -6.54 2.34
N GLN A 155 -10.67 -5.66 2.87
CA GLN A 155 -10.31 -4.27 3.14
C GLN A 155 -9.46 -4.12 4.41
N GLY A 156 -8.20 -3.67 4.25
CA GLY A 156 -7.24 -3.43 5.31
C GLY A 156 -6.93 -1.94 5.51
N SER A 157 -6.20 -1.64 6.58
CA SER A 157 -5.68 -0.29 6.85
C SER A 157 -4.18 -0.35 7.13
N ALA A 158 -3.37 0.42 6.39
CA ALA A 158 -1.93 0.51 6.60
C ALA A 158 -1.34 1.73 5.88
N ALA A 159 -0.06 1.98 6.15
CA ALA A 159 0.74 2.91 5.38
C ALA A 159 2.11 2.34 5.03
N VAL A 160 2.61 2.74 3.86
CA VAL A 160 3.96 2.48 3.37
C VAL A 160 4.63 3.82 3.05
N ALA A 161 5.84 4.02 3.56
CA ALA A 161 6.66 5.19 3.31
C ALA A 161 7.91 4.82 2.49
N LEU A 162 8.24 5.62 1.49
CA LEU A 162 9.35 5.39 0.58
C LEU A 162 10.19 6.66 0.47
N LEU A 163 11.48 6.56 0.78
CA LEU A 163 12.44 7.61 0.44
C LEU A 163 12.95 7.36 -0.97
N ILE A 164 12.68 8.28 -1.88
CA ILE A 164 13.09 8.24 -3.27
C ILE A 164 14.28 9.16 -3.46
N GLY A 165 15.33 8.63 -4.08
CA GLY A 165 16.55 9.39 -4.31
C GLY A 165 17.56 8.65 -5.18
N PRO A 166 18.77 9.20 -5.31
CA PRO A 166 19.82 8.65 -6.16
C PRO A 166 20.55 7.44 -5.55
N GLU A 167 20.44 7.21 -4.24
CA GLU A 167 21.03 6.07 -3.55
C GLU A 167 20.03 4.91 -3.44
N ALA A 168 19.54 4.43 -4.58
CA ALA A 168 18.46 3.44 -4.71
C ALA A 168 18.84 2.01 -4.29
N GLU A 169 19.15 1.81 -3.00
CA GLU A 169 19.60 0.54 -2.42
C GLU A 169 18.54 -0.57 -2.43
N ILE A 170 17.26 -0.20 -2.24
CA ILE A 170 16.14 -1.16 -2.12
C ILE A 170 15.63 -1.56 -3.50
N LEU A 171 15.33 -0.58 -4.35
CA LEU A 171 14.85 -0.82 -5.71
C LEU A 171 15.34 0.31 -6.63
N ALA A 172 16.25 0.00 -7.53
CA ALA A 172 16.73 0.91 -8.57
C ALA A 172 15.84 0.80 -9.80
N LEU A 173 15.17 1.88 -10.21
CA LEU A 173 14.33 1.85 -11.41
C LEU A 173 15.14 1.85 -12.68
N GLU A 174 14.58 1.23 -13.71
CA GLU A 174 15.10 1.25 -15.07
C GLU A 174 14.45 2.42 -15.83
N PRO A 175 15.19 3.52 -16.12
CA PRO A 175 14.59 4.71 -16.71
C PRO A 175 13.89 4.42 -18.04
N GLY A 176 12.65 4.87 -18.17
CA GLY A 176 11.84 4.67 -19.38
C GLY A 176 11.16 3.29 -19.49
N ALA A 177 11.53 2.32 -18.65
CA ALA A 177 10.90 1.00 -18.58
C ALA A 177 9.57 1.07 -17.80
N SER A 178 8.59 1.74 -18.39
CA SER A 178 7.24 1.86 -17.82
C SER A 178 6.16 1.96 -18.90
N GLY A 179 5.08 1.20 -18.80
CA GLY A 179 3.90 1.29 -19.66
C GLY A 179 2.65 1.62 -18.87
N SER A 180 1.97 2.71 -19.23
CA SER A 180 0.73 3.13 -18.59
C SER A 180 -0.47 2.81 -19.48
N TYR A 181 -1.61 2.48 -18.88
CA TYR A 181 -2.88 2.27 -19.58
C TYR A 181 -4.04 2.70 -18.68
N GLY A 182 -5.02 3.41 -19.21
CA GLY A 182 -6.16 3.89 -18.44
C GLY A 182 -7.29 4.38 -19.32
N TYR A 183 -8.50 4.30 -18.78
CA TYR A 183 -9.76 4.67 -19.42
C TYR A 183 -10.83 4.85 -18.34
N GLU A 184 -11.88 5.62 -18.65
CA GLU A 184 -12.98 5.81 -17.71
C GLU A 184 -13.80 4.52 -17.58
N VAL A 185 -14.04 4.09 -16.34
CA VAL A 185 -14.90 2.96 -16.01
C VAL A 185 -15.44 3.10 -14.59
N MET A 186 -16.72 2.82 -14.41
CA MET A 186 -17.38 2.80 -13.10
C MET A 186 -17.29 1.42 -12.45
N ASP A 187 -16.07 0.93 -12.25
CA ASP A 187 -15.83 -0.35 -11.59
C ASP A 187 -15.95 -0.22 -10.06
N SER A 188 -15.19 0.66 -9.41
CA SER A 188 -15.40 1.02 -8.01
C SER A 188 -15.07 2.48 -7.75
N CYS A 189 -15.74 3.08 -6.77
CA CYS A 189 -15.51 4.46 -6.40
C CYS A 189 -15.84 4.75 -4.94
N ARG A 190 -15.35 5.89 -4.46
CA ARG A 190 -15.69 6.49 -3.17
C ARG A 190 -16.43 7.81 -3.39
N PRO A 191 -17.76 7.79 -3.56
CA PRO A 191 -18.53 8.99 -3.90
C PRO A 191 -18.66 9.96 -2.71
N THR A 192 -18.51 9.46 -1.48
CA THR A 192 -18.49 10.26 -0.25
C THR A 192 -17.28 9.87 0.61
N ALA A 193 -17.03 10.60 1.70
CA ALA A 193 -15.87 10.36 2.56
C ALA A 193 -15.86 8.98 3.25
N ASP A 194 -17.06 8.38 3.40
CA ASP A 194 -17.27 7.19 4.25
C ASP A 194 -17.79 5.97 3.49
N ILE A 195 -18.11 6.11 2.20
CA ILE A 195 -18.71 5.05 1.37
C ILE A 195 -17.72 4.61 0.30
N GLU A 196 -17.58 3.29 0.16
CA GLU A 196 -16.96 2.62 -0.98
C GLU A 196 -18.03 1.74 -1.66
N THR A 197 -18.15 1.83 -2.98
CA THR A 197 -19.17 1.10 -3.75
C THR A 197 -18.65 0.75 -5.14
N GLY A 198 -19.16 -0.30 -5.76
CA GLY A 198 -18.73 -0.71 -7.08
C GLY A 198 -19.25 -2.08 -7.51
N ASP A 199 -18.95 -2.43 -8.76
CA ASP A 199 -19.09 -3.76 -9.34
C ASP A 199 -17.73 -4.48 -9.31
N VAL A 200 -17.64 -5.48 -8.45
CA VAL A 200 -16.40 -6.24 -8.19
C VAL A 200 -16.01 -7.08 -9.41
N ASP A 201 -16.97 -7.57 -10.19
CA ASP A 201 -16.70 -8.38 -11.38
C ASP A 201 -16.19 -7.48 -12.51
N LEU A 202 -16.77 -6.29 -12.68
CA LEU A 202 -16.25 -5.28 -13.61
C LEU A 202 -14.82 -4.86 -13.23
N SER A 203 -14.55 -4.64 -11.94
CA SER A 203 -13.21 -4.27 -11.46
C SER A 203 -12.17 -5.37 -11.73
N LEU A 204 -12.55 -6.64 -11.58
CA LEU A 204 -11.69 -7.75 -11.96
C LEU A 204 -11.37 -7.75 -13.46
N LEU A 205 -12.38 -7.55 -14.32
CA LEU A 205 -12.17 -7.50 -15.76
C LEU A 205 -11.28 -6.32 -16.17
N SER A 206 -11.53 -5.12 -15.63
CA SER A 206 -10.71 -3.94 -15.88
C SER A 206 -9.28 -4.08 -15.37
N TYR A 207 -9.06 -4.74 -14.23
CA TYR A 207 -7.72 -5.07 -13.73
C TYR A 207 -6.96 -5.97 -14.70
N LEU A 208 -7.61 -7.02 -15.23
CA LEU A 208 -6.97 -7.97 -16.16
C LEU A 208 -6.62 -7.31 -17.50
N ASP A 209 -7.53 -6.48 -18.01
CA ASP A 209 -7.34 -5.69 -19.22
C ASP A 209 -6.19 -4.69 -19.06
N CYS A 210 -6.18 -3.95 -17.95
CA CYS A 210 -5.09 -3.04 -17.60
C CYS A 210 -3.75 -3.76 -17.42
N LEU A 211 -3.72 -4.94 -16.80
CA LEU A 211 -2.49 -5.72 -16.61
C LEU A 211 -1.86 -6.08 -17.95
N GLU A 212 -2.67 -6.52 -18.91
CA GLU A 212 -2.18 -6.85 -20.25
C GLU A 212 -1.70 -5.61 -20.99
N HIS A 213 -2.55 -4.58 -21.09
CA HIS A 213 -2.24 -3.41 -21.93
C HIS A 213 -1.11 -2.54 -21.36
N SER A 214 -1.00 -2.40 -20.04
CA SER A 214 0.14 -1.73 -19.41
C SER A 214 1.44 -2.50 -19.61
N PHE A 215 1.42 -3.84 -19.55
CA PHE A 215 2.59 -4.66 -19.88
C PHE A 215 2.97 -4.58 -21.36
N LEU A 216 1.99 -4.58 -22.28
CA LEU A 216 2.25 -4.38 -23.71
C LEU A 216 2.92 -3.01 -23.96
N ALA A 217 2.41 -1.95 -23.33
CA ALA A 217 3.01 -0.62 -23.41
C ALA A 217 4.42 -0.56 -22.78
N TYR A 218 4.69 -1.35 -21.73
CA TYR A 218 6.03 -1.51 -21.17
C TYR A 218 6.96 -2.16 -22.20
N ARG A 219 6.50 -3.26 -22.83
CA ARG A 219 7.25 -4.00 -23.86
C ARG A 219 7.57 -3.13 -25.08
N ASP A 220 6.66 -2.24 -25.48
CA ASP A 220 6.89 -1.31 -26.59
C ASP A 220 8.07 -0.36 -26.32
N LYS A 221 8.35 -0.04 -25.05
CA LYS A 221 9.48 0.82 -24.65
C LYS A 221 10.78 0.06 -24.43
N VAL A 222 10.73 -1.14 -23.88
CA VAL A 222 11.95 -1.92 -23.56
C VAL A 222 12.40 -2.85 -24.69
N GLY A 223 11.57 -3.04 -25.71
CA GLY A 223 11.82 -3.97 -26.81
C GLY A 223 11.30 -5.39 -26.55
N PRO A 224 11.54 -6.33 -27.47
CA PRO A 224 11.05 -7.69 -27.36
C PRO A 224 11.70 -8.41 -26.17
N ILE A 225 10.87 -8.83 -25.22
CA ILE A 225 11.29 -9.55 -24.01
C ILE A 225 10.42 -10.78 -23.79
N ASP A 226 10.99 -11.85 -23.23
CA ASP A 226 10.22 -12.96 -22.67
C ASP A 226 9.82 -12.61 -21.24
N PHE A 227 8.51 -12.60 -20.96
CA PHE A 227 7.96 -12.21 -19.66
C PHE A 227 8.44 -13.08 -18.48
N GLN A 228 8.72 -14.35 -18.71
CA GLN A 228 9.20 -15.27 -17.67
C GLN A 228 10.70 -15.10 -17.40
N GLU A 229 11.48 -14.88 -18.45
CA GLU A 229 12.94 -14.77 -18.36
C GLU A 229 13.38 -13.36 -17.92
N HIS A 230 12.64 -12.33 -18.33
CA HIS A 230 12.99 -10.94 -18.06
C HIS A 230 12.76 -10.51 -16.61
N PHE A 231 11.75 -11.07 -15.94
CA PHE A 231 11.42 -10.77 -14.54
C PHE A 231 11.63 -11.99 -13.65
N ALA A 232 12.52 -11.86 -12.66
CA ALA A 232 12.75 -12.89 -11.66
C ALA A 232 11.60 -12.99 -10.65
N TYR A 233 10.99 -11.84 -10.31
CA TYR A 233 9.85 -11.75 -9.41
C TYR A 233 8.82 -10.74 -9.92
N LEU A 234 7.60 -10.84 -9.39
CA LEU A 234 6.47 -9.97 -9.71
C LEU A 234 5.85 -9.43 -8.41
N ALA A 235 5.59 -8.13 -8.36
CA ALA A 235 4.95 -7.45 -7.23
C ALA A 235 3.78 -6.59 -7.74
N TRP A 236 2.56 -7.08 -7.59
CA TRP A 236 1.38 -6.45 -8.17
C TRP A 236 0.46 -5.87 -7.11
N HIS A 237 -0.37 -4.91 -7.50
CA HIS A 237 -1.50 -4.48 -6.68
C HIS A 237 -2.34 -5.72 -6.30
N THR A 238 -2.49 -5.96 -5.00
CA THR A 238 -3.03 -7.21 -4.45
C THR A 238 -4.25 -6.93 -3.57
N PRO A 239 -5.44 -6.68 -4.13
CA PRO A 239 -6.66 -6.58 -3.33
C PRO A 239 -6.86 -7.82 -2.45
N PHE A 240 -6.60 -8.99 -3.04
CA PHE A 240 -6.48 -10.28 -2.37
C PHE A 240 -5.70 -11.24 -3.27
N GLY A 241 -5.04 -12.25 -2.68
CA GLY A 241 -4.10 -13.10 -3.41
C GLY A 241 -4.73 -13.92 -4.54
N GLY A 242 -5.99 -14.33 -4.38
CA GLY A 242 -6.75 -15.07 -5.39
C GLY A 242 -6.85 -14.35 -6.74
N MET A 243 -7.12 -13.03 -6.71
CA MET A 243 -7.23 -12.20 -7.90
C MET A 243 -5.90 -12.10 -8.64
N VAL A 244 -4.80 -11.91 -7.90
CA VAL A 244 -3.45 -11.82 -8.46
C VAL A 244 -3.02 -13.15 -9.07
N LYS A 245 -3.35 -14.27 -8.42
CA LYS A 245 -3.15 -15.61 -8.99
C LYS A 245 -3.93 -15.81 -10.28
N GLY A 246 -5.20 -15.37 -10.31
CA GLY A 246 -6.04 -15.39 -11.50
C GLY A 246 -5.43 -14.57 -12.64
N GLY A 247 -5.00 -13.34 -12.35
CA GLY A 247 -4.39 -12.45 -13.33
C GLY A 247 -3.07 -12.96 -13.89
N HIS A 248 -2.22 -13.53 -13.04
CA HIS A 248 -0.97 -14.15 -13.47
C HIS A 248 -1.23 -15.30 -14.43
N ARG A 249 -2.16 -16.19 -14.07
CA ARG A 249 -2.57 -17.30 -14.94
C ARG A 249 -3.12 -16.83 -16.28
N THR A 250 -3.95 -15.79 -16.29
CA THR A 250 -4.53 -15.23 -17.52
C THR A 250 -3.44 -14.65 -18.42
N LEU A 251 -2.55 -13.82 -17.88
CA LEU A 251 -1.46 -13.21 -18.64
C LEU A 251 -0.50 -14.28 -19.18
N MET A 252 -0.10 -15.24 -18.35
CA MET A 252 0.76 -16.36 -18.74
C MET A 252 0.18 -17.18 -19.89
N ARG A 253 -1.13 -17.51 -19.84
CA ARG A 253 -1.80 -18.23 -20.94
C ARG A 253 -1.80 -17.47 -22.25
N LYS A 254 -1.85 -16.14 -22.21
CA LYS A 254 -1.80 -15.30 -23.42
C LYS A 254 -0.38 -15.17 -23.98
N LEU A 255 0.61 -14.93 -23.11
CA LEU A 255 1.99 -14.66 -23.53
C LEU A 255 2.79 -15.92 -23.84
N LYS A 256 2.62 -16.98 -23.05
CA LYS A 256 3.37 -18.23 -23.17
C LYS A 256 2.49 -19.41 -22.76
N PRO A 257 1.58 -19.86 -23.66
CA PRO A 257 0.69 -20.97 -23.39
C PRO A 257 1.48 -22.22 -22.94
N GLY A 258 1.04 -22.84 -21.86
CA GLY A 258 1.70 -24.00 -21.27
C GLY A 258 0.76 -24.80 -20.36
N PRO A 259 1.19 -25.97 -19.87
CA PRO A 259 0.38 -26.79 -19.00
C PRO A 259 0.03 -26.04 -17.69
N PRO A 260 -1.19 -26.21 -17.13
CA PRO A 260 -1.59 -25.53 -15.91
C PRO A 260 -0.60 -25.66 -14.75
N ALA A 261 0.04 -26.84 -14.61
CA ALA A 261 1.04 -27.10 -13.57
C ALA A 261 2.29 -26.22 -13.71
N ALA A 262 2.72 -25.89 -14.93
CA ALA A 262 3.87 -25.01 -15.15
C ALA A 262 3.56 -23.56 -14.78
N ILE A 263 2.34 -23.09 -15.07
CA ILE A 263 1.88 -21.76 -14.67
C ILE A 263 1.78 -21.66 -13.15
N GLU A 264 1.26 -22.70 -12.50
CA GLU A 264 1.20 -22.78 -11.03
C GLU A 264 2.60 -22.74 -10.42
N ALA A 265 3.55 -23.50 -10.95
CA ALA A 265 4.94 -23.47 -10.49
C ALA A 265 5.60 -22.08 -10.70
N ASP A 266 5.30 -21.41 -11.81
CA ASP A 266 5.77 -20.04 -12.07
C ASP A 266 5.17 -19.03 -11.08
N PHE A 267 3.88 -19.17 -10.73
CA PHE A 267 3.22 -18.36 -9.71
C PHE A 267 3.86 -18.55 -8.34
N GLU A 268 4.03 -19.81 -7.90
CA GLU A 268 4.66 -20.13 -6.60
C GLU A 268 6.10 -19.62 -6.51
N LYS A 269 6.83 -19.61 -7.63
CA LYS A 269 8.21 -19.11 -7.67
C LYS A 269 8.30 -17.59 -7.71
N ARG A 270 7.61 -16.94 -8.65
CA ARG A 270 7.86 -15.53 -9.01
C ARG A 270 6.92 -14.55 -8.33
N LEU A 271 5.71 -14.97 -7.92
CA LEU A 271 4.68 -14.06 -7.44
C LEU A 271 4.23 -14.36 -6.01
N ARG A 272 4.15 -15.62 -5.58
CA ARG A 272 3.78 -16.00 -4.20
C ARG A 272 4.54 -15.25 -3.11
N PRO A 273 5.86 -14.97 -3.23
CA PRO A 273 6.59 -14.11 -2.29
C PRO A 273 5.91 -12.75 -2.05
N SER A 274 5.33 -12.15 -3.09
CA SER A 274 4.66 -10.84 -3.00
C SER A 274 3.39 -10.87 -2.14
N LEU A 275 2.79 -12.04 -1.94
CA LEU A 275 1.55 -12.15 -1.18
C LEU A 275 1.79 -12.16 0.33
N THR A 276 3.00 -12.50 0.79
CA THR A 276 3.27 -12.81 2.21
C THR A 276 2.73 -11.78 3.19
N PHE A 277 3.03 -10.50 3.01
CA PHE A 277 2.52 -9.45 3.91
C PHE A 277 1.10 -9.02 3.56
N CYS A 278 0.71 -9.05 2.28
CA CYS A 278 -0.66 -8.72 1.86
C CYS A 278 -1.71 -9.64 2.51
N GLN A 279 -1.39 -10.92 2.70
CA GLN A 279 -2.28 -11.89 3.37
C GLN A 279 -2.54 -11.60 4.85
N GLU A 280 -1.66 -10.83 5.47
CA GLU A 280 -1.68 -10.51 6.89
C GLU A 280 -2.29 -9.13 7.17
N VAL A 281 -2.43 -8.31 6.13
CA VAL A 281 -2.80 -6.90 6.23
C VAL A 281 -4.11 -6.60 5.48
N GLY A 282 -4.38 -7.30 4.38
CA GLY A 282 -5.47 -7.01 3.45
C GLY A 282 -5.09 -5.95 2.40
N ASN A 283 -6.08 -5.52 1.62
CA ASN A 283 -5.96 -4.44 0.66
C ASN A 283 -5.77 -3.11 1.39
N ILE A 284 -4.60 -2.51 1.23
CA ILE A 284 -4.24 -1.19 1.77
C ILE A 284 -4.17 -0.15 0.65
N TYR A 285 -4.99 -0.38 -0.38
CA TYR A 285 -5.25 0.51 -1.49
C TYR A 285 -3.96 1.00 -2.17
N SER A 286 -3.63 2.29 -2.01
CA SER A 286 -2.47 2.91 -2.65
C SER A 286 -1.12 2.32 -2.20
N GLY A 287 -1.07 1.68 -1.03
CA GLY A 287 0.14 1.07 -0.48
C GLY A 287 0.38 -0.38 -0.92
N THR A 288 -0.62 -1.04 -1.52
CA THR A 288 -0.64 -2.51 -1.61
C THR A 288 0.46 -3.07 -2.52
N MET A 289 0.73 -2.42 -3.65
CA MET A 289 1.82 -2.84 -4.54
C MET A 289 3.19 -2.74 -3.84
N PHE A 290 3.40 -1.72 -3.00
CA PHE A 290 4.66 -1.55 -2.26
C PHE A 290 4.78 -2.55 -1.11
N LEU A 291 3.67 -2.91 -0.46
CA LEU A 291 3.66 -4.02 0.50
C LEU A 291 3.96 -5.36 -0.19
N ALA A 292 3.46 -5.56 -1.41
CA ALA A 292 3.78 -6.72 -2.23
C ALA A 292 5.26 -6.76 -2.62
N LEU A 293 5.86 -5.59 -2.94
CA LEU A 293 7.31 -5.47 -3.16
C LEU A 293 8.11 -5.85 -1.90
N ALA A 294 7.69 -5.39 -0.72
CA ALA A 294 8.34 -5.79 0.53
C ALA A 294 8.26 -7.31 0.76
N GLY A 295 7.13 -7.96 0.43
CA GLY A 295 6.99 -9.41 0.49
C GLY A 295 7.98 -10.13 -0.43
N VAL A 296 8.12 -9.65 -1.68
CA VAL A 296 9.13 -10.16 -2.62
C VAL A 296 10.54 -10.02 -2.04
N LEU A 297 10.89 -8.85 -1.52
CA LEU A 297 12.23 -8.59 -0.96
C LEU A 297 12.54 -9.42 0.29
N ALA A 298 11.53 -9.72 1.10
CA ALA A 298 11.68 -10.49 2.34
C ALA A 298 11.72 -12.01 2.13
N ARG A 299 11.23 -12.52 0.99
CA ARG A 299 11.09 -13.96 0.72
C ARG A 299 11.78 -14.45 -0.54
N GLY A 300 12.18 -13.54 -1.43
CA GLY A 300 12.89 -13.85 -2.66
C GLY A 300 14.39 -14.11 -2.45
N ASP A 301 15.00 -14.76 -3.44
CA ASP A 301 16.44 -14.98 -3.52
C ASP A 301 17.13 -13.85 -4.27
N PHE A 302 17.89 -13.04 -3.51
CA PHE A 302 18.71 -11.93 -4.00
C PHE A 302 20.21 -12.19 -3.86
N ALA A 303 20.65 -13.46 -3.90
CA ALA A 303 22.08 -13.78 -3.98
C ALA A 303 22.76 -13.07 -5.17
N GLN A 304 22.00 -12.80 -6.23
CA GLN A 304 22.36 -11.93 -7.35
C GLN A 304 21.32 -10.81 -7.52
N PRO A 305 21.65 -9.68 -8.14
CA PRO A 305 20.65 -8.67 -8.50
C PRO A 305 19.51 -9.27 -9.32
N ARG A 306 18.27 -8.97 -8.95
CA ARG A 306 17.06 -9.50 -9.60
C ARG A 306 16.18 -8.37 -10.09
N ARG A 307 15.65 -8.51 -11.31
CA ARG A 307 14.62 -7.62 -11.84
C ARG A 307 13.25 -8.02 -11.28
N ILE A 308 12.51 -7.04 -10.78
CA ILE A 308 11.14 -7.20 -10.31
C ILE A 308 10.22 -6.44 -11.27
N GLY A 309 9.18 -7.11 -11.76
CA GLY A 309 8.09 -6.47 -12.51
C GLY A 309 6.99 -6.01 -11.56
N LEU A 310 6.67 -4.72 -11.60
CA LEU A 310 5.67 -4.09 -10.75
C LEU A 310 4.44 -3.72 -11.58
N PHE A 311 3.25 -4.00 -11.03
CA PHE A 311 1.98 -3.62 -11.66
C PHE A 311 1.12 -2.88 -10.65
N ALA A 312 0.76 -1.65 -10.99
CA ALA A 312 -0.18 -0.84 -10.23
C ALA A 312 -1.50 -0.74 -10.99
N TYR A 313 -2.61 -0.81 -10.26
CA TYR A 313 -3.95 -0.61 -10.76
C TYR A 313 -4.73 0.23 -9.76
N GLY A 314 -5.63 1.08 -10.25
CA GLY A 314 -6.61 1.79 -9.46
C GLY A 314 -7.90 1.96 -10.26
N SER A 315 -9.04 1.72 -9.62
CA SER A 315 -10.37 1.89 -10.18
C SER A 315 -10.64 3.28 -10.72
N GLY A 316 -11.54 3.40 -11.69
CA GLY A 316 -11.90 4.64 -12.37
C GLY A 316 -11.51 4.78 -13.85
N CYS A 317 -10.51 4.17 -14.46
CA CYS A 317 -9.36 3.45 -13.92
C CYS A 317 -8.04 3.92 -14.57
N CYS A 318 -6.92 3.64 -13.90
CA CYS A 318 -5.59 3.85 -14.44
C CYS A 318 -4.63 2.78 -13.91
N SER A 319 -3.62 2.44 -14.71
CA SER A 319 -2.66 1.39 -14.41
C SER A 319 -1.29 1.68 -15.00
N GLU A 320 -0.27 1.07 -14.42
CA GLU A 320 1.11 1.17 -14.91
C GLU A 320 1.89 -0.10 -14.57
N PHE A 321 2.59 -0.62 -15.57
CA PHE A 321 3.56 -1.71 -15.41
C PHE A 321 4.96 -1.13 -15.57
N PHE A 322 5.83 -1.34 -14.59
CA PHE A 322 7.21 -0.86 -14.62
C PHE A 322 8.16 -1.86 -13.96
N SER A 323 9.47 -1.60 -14.02
CA SER A 323 10.45 -2.52 -13.45
C SER A 323 11.56 -1.83 -12.68
N GLY A 324 12.15 -2.58 -11.75
CA GLY A 324 13.33 -2.17 -11.03
C GLY A 324 14.21 -3.34 -10.64
N MET A 325 15.48 -3.02 -10.41
CA MET A 325 16.51 -3.94 -9.95
C MET A 325 16.62 -3.87 -8.43
N ALA A 326 16.44 -5.02 -7.78
CA ALA A 326 16.67 -5.19 -6.36
C ALA A 326 17.95 -5.99 -6.12
N THR A 327 18.62 -5.72 -5.00
CA THR A 327 19.89 -6.34 -4.63
C THR A 327 19.80 -7.01 -3.26
N LYS A 328 20.82 -7.79 -2.91
CA LYS A 328 20.97 -8.36 -1.56
C LYS A 328 20.91 -7.30 -0.46
N VAL A 329 21.48 -6.12 -0.70
CA VAL A 329 21.46 -5.00 0.26
C VAL A 329 20.02 -4.51 0.47
N GLY A 330 19.27 -4.34 -0.62
CA GLY A 330 17.86 -3.96 -0.56
C GLY A 330 17.00 -4.98 0.19
N ALA A 331 17.19 -6.28 -0.06
CA ALA A 331 16.51 -7.35 0.65
C ALA A 331 16.82 -7.33 2.16
N ALA A 332 18.10 -7.22 2.54
CA ALA A 332 18.51 -7.14 3.94
C ALA A 332 17.96 -5.88 4.66
N ARG A 333 17.82 -4.76 3.95
CA ARG A 333 17.19 -3.53 4.48
C ARG A 333 15.72 -3.76 4.82
N ILE A 334 14.98 -4.49 3.99
CA ILE A 334 13.58 -4.83 4.25
C ILE A 334 13.47 -5.82 5.40
N GLU A 335 14.33 -6.85 5.45
CA GLU A 335 14.37 -7.81 6.54
C GLU A 335 14.62 -7.13 7.90
N ALA A 336 15.53 -6.16 7.94
CA ALA A 336 15.84 -5.38 9.15
C ALA A 336 14.69 -4.51 9.67
N LEU A 337 13.62 -4.30 8.90
CA LEU A 337 12.40 -3.62 9.37
C LEU A 337 11.55 -4.52 10.28
N ASP A 338 11.81 -5.83 10.31
CA ASP A 338 11.05 -6.84 11.07
C ASP A 338 9.53 -6.70 10.89
N ILE A 339 9.08 -6.63 9.63
CA ILE A 339 7.66 -6.53 9.30
C ILE A 339 6.89 -7.74 9.85
N ASP A 340 7.51 -8.93 9.87
CA ASP A 340 6.94 -10.14 10.47
C ASP A 340 6.66 -9.97 11.96
N GLY A 341 7.65 -9.53 12.74
CA GLY A 341 7.49 -9.24 14.16
C GLY A 341 6.45 -8.15 14.43
N ALA A 342 6.46 -7.07 13.62
CA ALA A 342 5.47 -6.00 13.73
C ALA A 342 4.03 -6.49 13.48
N LEU A 343 3.83 -7.34 12.48
CA LEU A 343 2.50 -7.90 12.15
C LEU A 343 2.04 -8.95 13.15
N ALA A 344 2.95 -9.79 13.65
CA ALA A 344 2.69 -10.79 14.69
C ALA A 344 2.41 -10.16 16.05
N GLY A 345 3.01 -9.00 16.33
CA GLY A 345 2.83 -8.24 17.56
C GLY A 345 1.52 -7.45 17.64
N ARG A 346 0.61 -7.56 16.68
CA ARG A 346 -0.71 -6.90 16.73
C ARG A 346 -1.69 -7.64 17.63
N LEU A 347 -2.67 -6.93 18.15
CA LEU A 347 -3.81 -7.56 18.83
C LEU A 347 -4.74 -8.19 17.79
N GLU A 348 -4.95 -9.50 17.89
CA GLU A 348 -6.03 -10.18 17.18
C GLU A 348 -7.34 -9.97 17.95
N MET A 349 -8.26 -9.19 17.38
CA MET A 349 -9.55 -8.83 17.99
C MET A 349 -10.54 -9.99 17.89
N SER A 350 -11.41 -10.10 18.91
CA SER A 350 -12.60 -10.94 18.79
C SER A 350 -13.58 -10.36 17.77
N ILE A 351 -14.50 -11.18 17.25
CA ILE A 351 -15.55 -10.69 16.35
C ILE A 351 -16.43 -9.64 17.04
N ALA A 352 -16.71 -9.83 18.33
CA ALA A 352 -17.50 -8.86 19.11
C ALA A 352 -16.77 -7.50 19.24
N ASP A 353 -15.46 -7.50 19.51
CA ASP A 353 -14.69 -6.27 19.59
C ASP A 353 -14.54 -5.59 18.22
N TYR A 354 -14.43 -6.38 17.16
CA TYR A 354 -14.42 -5.88 15.78
C TYR A 354 -15.78 -5.24 15.40
N ASP A 355 -16.90 -5.89 15.73
CA ASP A 355 -18.24 -5.33 15.50
C ASP A 355 -18.44 -4.02 16.30
N LEU A 356 -17.96 -3.99 17.56
CA LEU A 356 -17.95 -2.78 18.37
C LEU A 356 -17.09 -1.67 17.75
N LEU A 357 -15.92 -2.02 17.20
CA LEU A 357 -15.06 -1.08 16.49
C LEU A 357 -15.79 -0.46 15.29
N LEU A 358 -16.48 -1.27 14.47
CA LEU A 358 -17.24 -0.78 13.31
C LEU A 358 -18.33 0.24 13.69
N THR A 359 -18.96 0.09 14.86
CA THR A 359 -19.99 1.05 15.33
C THR A 359 -19.41 2.38 15.82
N ARG A 360 -18.13 2.40 16.24
CA ARG A 360 -17.49 3.59 16.83
C ARG A 360 -16.56 4.31 15.87
N SER A 361 -15.99 3.60 14.92
CA SER A 361 -15.17 4.19 13.86
C SER A 361 -16.08 4.92 12.88
N VAL A 362 -16.34 6.21 13.13
CA VAL A 362 -16.86 7.08 12.06
C VAL A 362 -15.74 7.16 11.02
N ASN A 363 -15.98 6.51 9.89
CA ASN A 363 -15.00 6.11 8.88
C ASN A 363 -13.90 7.16 8.56
N SER A 364 -14.22 8.46 8.49
CA SER A 364 -13.25 9.49 8.07
C SER A 364 -13.10 10.71 8.99
N TYR A 365 -14.07 10.96 9.88
CA TYR A 365 -14.28 12.24 10.59
C TYR A 365 -14.30 13.49 9.67
N VAL A 366 -14.48 13.32 8.36
CA VAL A 366 -14.53 14.45 7.43
C VAL A 366 -15.76 15.30 7.73
N GLY A 367 -15.58 16.62 7.76
CA GLY A 367 -16.64 17.58 8.08
C GLY A 367 -16.90 17.77 9.58
N GLN A 368 -16.25 17.01 10.47
CA GLN A 368 -16.35 17.24 11.91
C GLN A 368 -15.64 18.54 12.30
N ARG A 369 -16.36 19.46 12.96
CA ARG A 369 -15.82 20.76 13.38
C ARG A 369 -15.06 20.68 14.69
N ASP A 370 -15.69 20.13 15.72
CA ASP A 370 -15.16 20.06 17.09
C ASP A 370 -15.49 18.68 17.69
N MET A 371 -14.47 17.94 18.11
CA MET A 371 -14.59 16.58 18.64
C MET A 371 -13.38 16.22 19.51
N THR A 372 -13.59 15.60 20.66
CA THR A 372 -12.52 14.90 21.39
C THR A 372 -12.61 13.42 21.05
N ILE A 373 -11.49 12.78 20.70
CA ILE A 373 -11.51 11.36 20.40
C ILE A 373 -11.68 10.58 21.71
N ASP A 374 -12.75 9.79 21.79
CA ASP A 374 -12.98 8.84 22.88
C ASP A 374 -12.40 7.48 22.52
N PRO A 375 -11.32 7.02 23.19
CA PRO A 375 -10.76 5.69 22.99
C PRO A 375 -11.71 4.56 23.44
N GLY A 376 -12.64 4.86 24.35
CA GLY A 376 -13.62 3.92 24.89
C GLY A 376 -12.98 2.60 25.35
N PRO A 377 -13.50 1.44 24.91
CA PRO A 377 -12.96 0.13 25.30
C PRO A 377 -11.56 -0.15 24.76
N PHE A 378 -11.08 0.65 23.80
CA PHE A 378 -9.78 0.50 23.17
C PHE A 378 -8.67 1.34 23.83
N GLU A 379 -8.99 2.10 24.89
CA GLU A 379 -8.02 2.84 25.72
C GLU A 379 -6.81 1.99 26.17
N PRO A 380 -6.94 0.71 26.56
CA PRO A 380 -5.79 -0.10 26.94
C PRO A 380 -4.75 -0.23 25.80
N LEU A 381 -5.20 -0.27 24.54
CA LEU A 381 -4.32 -0.39 23.37
C LEU A 381 -3.46 0.86 23.17
N LEU A 382 -4.02 2.02 23.49
CA LEU A 382 -3.32 3.29 23.45
C LEU A 382 -2.09 3.29 24.36
N ARG A 383 -2.24 2.75 25.58
CA ARG A 383 -1.16 2.71 26.58
C ARG A 383 -0.15 1.60 26.34
N SER A 384 -0.60 0.42 25.90
CA SER A 384 0.26 -0.76 25.82
C SER A 384 0.97 -0.93 24.46
N ARG A 385 0.32 -0.54 23.36
CA ARG A 385 0.77 -0.88 21.99
C ARG A 385 1.08 0.32 21.12
N LEU A 386 0.61 1.52 21.49
CA LEU A 386 0.86 2.76 20.76
C LEU A 386 1.86 3.69 21.44
N ALA A 387 2.54 3.24 22.49
CA ALA A 387 3.62 4.02 23.11
C ALA A 387 4.66 4.46 22.06
N GLY A 388 4.92 5.76 21.99
CA GLY A 388 5.83 6.36 21.00
C GLY A 388 5.27 6.47 19.58
N ARG A 389 3.96 6.23 19.38
CA ARG A 389 3.26 6.39 18.10
C ARG A 389 2.41 7.64 18.11
N LEU A 390 2.23 8.24 16.94
CA LEU A 390 1.33 9.38 16.76
C LEU A 390 -0.12 8.87 16.73
N VAL A 391 -0.99 9.55 17.45
CA VAL A 391 -2.44 9.28 17.50
C VAL A 391 -3.23 10.58 17.35
N LEU A 392 -4.45 10.48 16.81
CA LEU A 392 -5.42 11.57 16.75
C LEU A 392 -6.03 11.77 18.14
N ASP A 393 -5.93 12.99 18.66
CA ASP A 393 -6.40 13.34 20.01
C ASP A 393 -7.74 14.08 19.97
N SER A 394 -7.85 15.07 19.09
CA SER A 394 -9.04 15.90 18.97
C SER A 394 -9.11 16.61 17.62
N ILE A 395 -10.28 17.12 17.29
CA ILE A 395 -10.55 18.05 16.19
C ILE A 395 -11.11 19.33 16.83
N ALA A 396 -10.55 20.49 16.51
CA ALA A 396 -11.02 21.77 17.02
C ALA A 396 -11.02 22.80 15.89
N GLY A 397 -12.19 23.35 15.56
CA GLY A 397 -12.37 24.22 14.39
C GLY A 397 -11.85 23.60 13.10
N TYR A 398 -12.16 22.32 12.85
CA TYR A 398 -11.67 21.49 11.73
C TYR A 398 -10.17 21.16 11.76
N GLN A 399 -9.39 21.73 12.69
CA GLN A 399 -7.99 21.41 12.87
C GLN A 399 -7.84 20.09 13.62
N ARG A 400 -7.24 19.09 12.98
CA ARG A 400 -6.86 17.84 13.65
C ARG A 400 -5.64 18.08 14.54
N ARG A 401 -5.72 17.60 15.79
CA ARG A 401 -4.66 17.68 16.79
C ARG A 401 -4.20 16.27 17.12
N TYR A 402 -2.89 16.09 17.12
CA TYR A 402 -2.26 14.81 17.36
C TYR A 402 -1.37 14.89 18.58
N ARG A 403 -1.15 13.74 19.22
CA ARG A 403 -0.15 13.58 20.27
C ARG A 403 0.63 12.29 20.07
N TRP A 404 1.81 12.23 20.66
CA TRP A 404 2.55 10.98 20.80
C TRP A 404 2.04 10.27 22.04
N ALA A 405 1.60 9.01 21.90
CA ALA A 405 1.02 8.22 22.99
C ALA A 405 2.06 7.62 23.93
#